data_AF-A0A3B0J6I1-F1
#
_entry.id   AF-A0A3B0J6I1-F1
#
_cell.length_a   1.000
_cell.length_b   1.000
_cell.length_c   1.000
_cell.angle_alpha   90.00
_cell.angle_beta   90.00
_cell.angle_gamma   90.00
#
_symmetry.space_group_name_H-M   'P 1'
#
loop_
_entity.id
_entity.type
_entity.pdbx_description
1 polymer ?
#
loop_
_entity_poly.entity_id
_entity_poly.type
_entity_poly.pdbx_seq_one_letter_code
_entity_poly.pdbx_strand_id
1 'polypeptide(L)'
;MYCPYLQCQVMFLLTHSENVCRGNGEFIENVRITSVMIMGAKNNRKLYIATNNDRDWIATKSYDSGNHPSDRVLIDVVVKANILNNYVDLCITGNGHELYGINLKI
;
A
#
# COMPACT_ATOMS: atom_id res chain seq x y z
N MET A 1 -17.38 -4.86 25.91
CA MET A 1 -16.22 -5.46 25.21
C MET A 1 -15.57 -4.34 24.39
N TYR A 2 -14.46 -3.77 24.88
CA TYR A 2 -13.79 -2.64 24.24
C TYR A 2 -12.88 -3.19 23.12
N CYS A 3 -13.24 -3.00 21.84
CA CYS A 3 -12.27 -3.14 20.74
C CYS A 3 -11.39 -1.89 20.79
N PRO A 4 -10.09 -1.99 21.09
CA PRO A 4 -9.20 -0.84 20.97
C PRO A 4 -9.21 -0.39 19.51
N TYR A 5 -9.52 0.89 19.31
CA TYR A 5 -9.71 1.58 18.01
C TYR A 5 -8.67 1.22 16.93
N LEU A 6 -7.46 0.80 17.32
CA LEU A 6 -6.37 0.44 16.43
C LEU A 6 -6.52 -0.92 15.74
N GLN A 7 -7.17 -1.91 16.38
CA GLN A 7 -7.37 -3.25 15.79
C GLN A 7 -8.57 -3.30 14.85
N CYS A 8 -9.58 -2.48 15.10
CA CYS A 8 -10.78 -2.41 14.27
C CYS A 8 -10.60 -1.55 12.98
N GLN A 9 -9.49 -0.80 12.84
CA GLN A 9 -9.19 0.02 11.64
C GLN A 9 -8.37 -0.70 10.55
N VAL A 10 -7.75 -1.84 10.85
CA VAL A 10 -6.88 -2.57 9.89
C VAL A 10 -7.69 -3.45 8.93
N MET A 11 -8.99 -3.62 9.16
CA MET A 11 -9.86 -4.53 8.43
C MET A 11 -10.91 -3.80 7.56
N PHE A 12 -10.55 -2.67 6.93
CA PHE A 12 -11.48 -1.93 6.07
C PHE A 12 -10.96 -1.60 4.65
N LEU A 13 -9.76 -2.04 4.29
CA LEU A 13 -9.18 -1.78 2.95
C LEU A 13 -9.27 -2.96 1.96
N LEU A 14 -9.73 -4.14 2.41
CA LEU A 14 -9.45 -5.40 1.74
C LEU A 14 -10.53 -5.89 0.78
N THR A 15 -11.80 -5.74 1.12
CA THR A 15 -12.92 -6.11 0.22
C THR A 15 -13.17 -5.08 -0.87
N HIS A 16 -12.63 -3.87 -0.72
CA HIS A 16 -12.68 -2.83 -1.74
C HIS A 16 -11.48 -2.90 -2.69
N SER A 17 -10.30 -3.37 -2.27
CA SER A 17 -9.11 -3.35 -3.12
C SER A 17 -9.26 -4.25 -4.34
N GLU A 18 -9.73 -5.50 -4.22
CA GLU A 18 -9.91 -6.41 -5.37
C GLU A 18 -10.94 -5.89 -6.38
N ASN A 19 -12.12 -5.48 -5.91
CA ASN A 19 -13.21 -5.00 -6.77
C ASN A 19 -12.85 -3.66 -7.44
N VAL A 20 -12.14 -2.78 -6.73
CA VAL A 20 -11.63 -1.52 -7.29
C VAL A 20 -10.47 -1.77 -8.25
N CYS A 21 -9.60 -2.76 -7.97
CA CYS A 21 -8.48 -3.10 -8.86
C CYS A 21 -8.96 -3.70 -10.18
N ARG A 22 -9.91 -4.64 -10.13
CA ARG A 22 -10.41 -5.35 -11.33
C ARG A 22 -10.98 -4.43 -12.40
N GLY A 23 -11.36 -3.20 -12.06
CA GLY A 23 -11.85 -2.20 -13.02
C GLY A 23 -10.79 -1.26 -13.58
N ASN A 24 -9.66 -1.03 -12.89
CA ASN A 24 -8.75 0.10 -13.17
C ASN A 24 -7.25 -0.20 -12.96
N GLY A 25 -6.89 -1.42 -12.57
CA GLY A 25 -5.55 -1.74 -12.11
C GLY A 25 -5.16 -3.20 -12.29
N GLU A 26 -3.94 -3.50 -11.86
CA GLU A 26 -3.35 -4.82 -11.81
C GLU A 26 -3.28 -5.29 -10.35
N PHE A 27 -3.76 -6.51 -10.11
CA PHE A 27 -3.77 -7.12 -8.79
C PHE A 27 -2.62 -8.13 -8.69
N ILE A 28 -1.71 -7.89 -7.75
CA ILE A 28 -0.53 -8.74 -7.52
C ILE A 28 -0.68 -9.42 -6.17
N GLU A 29 -0.75 -10.74 -6.17
CA GLU A 29 -0.96 -11.54 -4.98
C GLU A 29 0.33 -12.06 -4.36
N ASN A 30 0.32 -12.24 -3.03
CA ASN A 30 1.36 -12.94 -2.28
C ASN A 30 2.78 -12.39 -2.51
N VAL A 31 2.93 -11.07 -2.46
CA VAL A 31 4.25 -10.41 -2.51
C VAL A 31 4.72 -10.01 -1.11
N ARG A 32 6.03 -9.83 -0.96
CA ARG A 32 6.65 -9.22 0.21
C ARG A 32 7.28 -7.91 -0.19
N ILE A 33 7.07 -6.89 0.63
CA ILE A 33 7.78 -5.62 0.50
C ILE A 33 9.18 -5.84 1.05
N THR A 34 10.20 -5.65 0.20
CA THR A 34 11.61 -5.89 0.53
C THR A 34 12.34 -4.59 0.86
N SER A 35 11.85 -3.46 0.37
CA SER A 35 12.44 -2.15 0.62
C SER A 35 11.39 -1.06 0.48
N VAL A 36 11.58 0.00 1.27
CA VAL A 36 10.73 1.20 1.27
C VAL A 36 11.65 2.43 1.21
N MET A 37 11.36 3.36 0.31
CA MET A 37 12.11 4.60 0.16
C MET A 37 11.17 5.79 0.02
N ILE A 38 11.49 6.92 0.64
CA ILE A 38 10.75 8.16 0.48
C ILE A 38 11.63 9.12 -0.33
N MET A 39 11.15 9.55 -1.50
CA MET A 39 11.88 10.48 -2.38
C MET A 39 10.97 11.60 -2.88
N GLY A 40 11.57 12.76 -3.16
CA GLY A 40 10.90 13.92 -3.76
C GLY A 40 11.13 15.21 -2.96
N ALA A 41 10.65 16.33 -3.52
CA ALA A 41 10.70 17.63 -2.86
C ALA A 41 9.70 17.69 -1.69
N LYS A 42 9.91 18.59 -0.71
CA LYS A 42 9.19 18.69 0.58
C LYS A 42 7.64 18.64 0.52
N ASN A 43 7.03 18.96 -0.63
CA ASN A 43 5.58 18.98 -0.84
C ASN A 43 5.11 18.01 -1.94
N ASN A 44 5.98 17.15 -2.43
CA ASN A 44 5.71 16.17 -3.48
C ASN A 44 6.56 14.91 -3.25
N ARG A 45 6.77 14.52 -1.98
CA ARG A 45 7.40 13.24 -1.70
C ARG A 45 6.44 12.14 -2.08
N LYS A 46 7.00 11.02 -2.53
CA LYS A 46 6.30 9.77 -2.77
C LYS A 46 7.01 8.67 -1.99
N LEU A 47 6.23 7.67 -1.58
CA LEU A 47 6.78 6.46 -1.00
C LEU A 47 6.92 5.44 -2.12
N TYR A 48 8.12 4.89 -2.28
CA TYR A 48 8.45 3.84 -3.24
C TYR A 48 8.63 2.53 -2.49
N ILE A 49 8.07 1.46 -3.02
CA ILE A 49 8.25 0.10 -2.53
C ILE A 49 8.91 -0.77 -3.59
N ALA A 50 9.81 -1.64 -3.15
CA ALA A 50 10.27 -2.78 -3.93
C ALA A 50 9.63 -4.05 -3.37
N THR A 51 9.29 -4.99 -4.25
CA THR A 51 8.76 -6.29 -3.85
C THR A 51 9.75 -7.41 -4.13
N ASN A 52 9.43 -8.63 -3.70
CA ASN A 52 10.22 -9.82 -4.01
C ASN A 52 9.96 -10.38 -5.41
N ASN A 53 8.84 -10.01 -6.06
CA ASN A 53 8.45 -10.54 -7.37
C ASN A 53 8.89 -9.62 -8.52
N ASP A 54 9.02 -8.32 -8.27
CA ASP A 54 9.34 -7.33 -9.30
C ASP A 54 10.71 -6.67 -9.14
N ARG A 55 11.29 -6.28 -10.29
CA ARG A 55 12.50 -5.44 -10.33
C ARG A 55 12.19 -3.94 -10.30
N ASP A 56 10.93 -3.57 -10.48
CA ASP A 56 10.51 -2.17 -10.59
C ASP A 56 9.96 -1.63 -9.27
N TRP A 57 10.22 -0.35 -9.01
CA TRP A 57 9.71 0.35 -7.84
C TRP A 57 8.28 0.82 -8.09
N ILE A 58 7.38 0.52 -7.15
CA ILE A 58 5.99 0.97 -7.16
C ILE A 58 5.89 2.20 -6.24
N ALA A 59 5.37 3.31 -6.73
CA ALA A 59 5.23 4.53 -5.96
C ALA A 59 3.80 4.72 -5.42
N THR A 60 3.63 5.33 -4.25
CA THR A 60 2.33 5.88 -3.88
C THR A 60 2.06 7.17 -4.66
N LYS A 61 0.78 7.52 -4.79
CA LYS A 61 0.38 8.79 -5.41
C LYS A 61 1.07 9.99 -4.77
N SER A 62 1.14 10.00 -3.44
CA SER A 62 1.91 10.96 -2.66
C SER A 62 2.09 10.49 -1.22
N TYR A 63 3.18 10.94 -0.59
CA TYR A 63 3.51 10.73 0.82
C TYR A 63 3.02 11.91 1.69
N ASP A 64 3.10 13.12 1.16
CA ASP A 64 2.83 14.37 1.89
C ASP A 64 1.40 14.89 1.75
N SER A 65 0.63 14.35 0.80
CA SER A 65 -0.75 14.77 0.56
C SER A 65 -1.63 14.33 1.72
N GLY A 66 -1.67 15.16 2.76
CA GLY A 66 -2.65 15.12 3.83
C GLY A 66 -4.09 15.39 3.38
N ASN A 67 -4.41 15.24 2.09
CA ASN A 67 -5.72 15.53 1.52
C ASN A 67 -6.64 14.30 1.46
N HIS A 68 -6.11 13.07 1.54
CA HIS A 68 -6.94 11.87 1.59
C HIS A 68 -6.51 10.95 2.74
N PRO A 69 -7.36 10.74 3.76
CA PRO A 69 -7.08 9.83 4.88
C PRO A 69 -6.68 8.41 4.45
N SER A 70 -7.14 7.96 3.28
CA SER A 70 -6.78 6.67 2.68
C SER A 70 -5.29 6.55 2.36
N ASP A 71 -4.62 7.62 1.95
CA ASP A 71 -3.21 7.57 1.53
C ASP A 71 -2.29 7.36 2.74
N ARG A 72 -2.62 7.98 3.88
CA ARG A 72 -1.89 7.77 5.15
C ARG A 72 -2.03 6.34 5.65
N VAL A 73 -3.24 5.78 5.60
CA VAL A 73 -3.47 4.40 6.03
C VAL A 73 -2.72 3.43 5.11
N LEU A 74 -2.71 3.67 3.80
CA LEU A 74 -1.95 2.86 2.85
C LEU A 74 -0.45 2.88 3.15
N ILE A 75 0.13 4.05 3.43
CA ILE A 75 1.54 4.21 3.85
C ILE A 75 1.82 3.44 5.15
N ASP A 76 0.96 3.59 6.16
CA ASP A 76 1.11 2.89 7.44
C ASP A 76 1.08 1.36 7.27
N VAL A 77 0.19 0.85 6.42
CA VAL A 77 0.10 -0.59 6.13
C VAL A 77 1.34 -1.07 5.38
N VAL A 78 1.83 -0.31 4.40
CA VAL A 78 3.09 -0.61 3.69
C VAL A 78 4.28 -0.70 4.65
N VAL A 79 4.44 0.29 5.52
CA VAL A 79 5.55 0.31 6.49
C VAL A 79 5.44 -0.85 7.46
N LYS A 80 4.24 -1.15 7.97
CA LYS A 80 4.00 -2.32 8.84
C LYS A 80 4.28 -3.63 8.13
N ALA A 81 3.84 -3.80 6.89
CA ALA A 81 4.09 -5.00 6.10
C ALA A 81 5.60 -5.25 5.92
N ASN A 82 6.37 -4.20 5.64
CA ASN A 82 7.83 -4.28 5.51
C ASN A 82 8.50 -4.65 6.85
N ILE A 83 8.10 -4.02 7.97
CA ILE A 83 8.67 -4.32 9.30
C ILE A 83 8.35 -5.74 9.76
N LEU A 84 7.11 -6.19 9.52
CA LEU A 84 6.65 -7.52 9.92
C LEU A 84 7.09 -8.62 8.95
N ASN A 85 7.61 -8.25 7.77
CA ASN A 85 7.97 -9.17 6.70
C ASN A 85 6.80 -10.10 6.29
N ASN A 86 5.58 -9.55 6.34
CA ASN A 86 4.37 -10.27 5.97
C ASN A 86 4.16 -10.27 4.45
N TYR A 87 3.43 -11.28 3.98
CA TYR A 87 2.90 -11.26 2.63
C TYR A 87 1.77 -10.22 2.52
N VAL A 88 1.68 -9.60 1.34
CA VAL A 88 0.64 -8.65 1.01
C VAL A 88 0.11 -8.91 -0.40
N ASP A 89 -1.12 -8.50 -0.64
CA ASP A 89 -1.62 -8.32 -2.00
C ASP A 89 -1.61 -6.83 -2.33
N LEU A 90 -1.17 -6.49 -3.54
CA LEU A 90 -1.09 -5.12 -4.01
C LEU A 90 -2.10 -4.90 -5.13
N CYS A 91 -2.71 -3.73 -5.11
CA CYS A 91 -3.40 -3.20 -6.27
C CYS A 91 -2.62 -2.02 -6.80
N ILE A 92 -2.13 -2.13 -8.04
CA ILE A 92 -1.40 -1.08 -8.73
C ILE A 92 -2.18 -0.63 -9.96
N THR A 93 -1.82 0.54 -10.48
CA THR A 93 -2.32 1.02 -11.78
C THR A 93 -1.97 0.07 -12.91
N GLY A 94 -2.76 0.05 -13.98
CA GLY A 94 -2.48 -0.82 -15.13
C GLY A 94 -1.18 -0.52 -15.89
N ASN A 95 -0.44 0.53 -15.52
CA ASN A 95 0.92 0.80 -16.01
C ASN A 95 2.01 0.39 -15.01
N GLY A 96 1.66 -0.23 -13.88
CA GLY A 96 2.58 -0.84 -12.93
C GLY A 96 3.26 0.11 -11.93
N HIS A 97 3.09 1.43 -12.06
CA HIS A 97 3.96 2.38 -11.36
C HIS A 97 3.36 3.04 -10.11
N GLU A 98 2.03 3.01 -9.95
CA GLU A 98 1.33 3.66 -8.84
C GLU A 98 0.52 2.67 -8.00
N LEU A 99 0.73 2.68 -6.67
CA LEU A 99 0.04 1.86 -5.67
C LEU A 99 -1.29 2.50 -5.25
N TYR A 100 -2.37 1.74 -5.38
CA TYR A 100 -3.76 2.16 -5.07
C TYR A 100 -4.36 1.42 -3.90
N GLY A 101 -3.89 0.20 -3.61
CA GLY A 101 -4.41 -0.61 -2.53
C GLY A 101 -3.38 -1.62 -2.05
N ILE A 102 -3.49 -1.97 -0.77
CA ILE A 102 -2.66 -2.99 -0.15
C ILE A 102 -3.51 -3.83 0.80
N ASN A 103 -3.32 -5.14 0.75
CA ASN A 103 -3.89 -6.10 1.67
C ASN A 103 -2.81 -6.75 2.51
N LEU A 104 -2.83 -6.55 3.83
CA LEU A 104 -1.92 -7.26 4.72
C LEU A 104 -2.45 -8.67 4.99
N LYS A 105 -1.71 -9.69 4.59
CA LYS A 105 -1.99 -11.08 4.98
C LYS A 105 -1.38 -11.32 6.37
N ILE A 106 -2.23 -11.58 7.35
CA ILE A 106 -1.88 -11.89 8.75
C ILE A 106 -2.17 -13.35 9.01
#